data_AF-F2TRK7-F1
#
_entry.id   AF-F2TRK7-F1
#
_cell.length_a   1.000
_cell.length_b   1.000
_cell.length_c   1.000
_cell.angle_alpha   90.00
_cell.angle_beta   90.00
_cell.angle_gamma   90.00
#
_symmetry.space_group_name_H-M   'P 1'
#
loop_
_entity.id
_entity.type
_entity.pdbx_description
1 polymer ?
#
loop_
_entity_poly.entity_id
_entity_poly.type
_entity_poly.pdbx_seq_one_letter_code
_entity_poly.pdbx_strand_id
1 'polypeptide(L)'
;MLKIFSTTHTPNILPCTRLFGWHSFISKRVYPNHSSFNHRPLTRSRRSSSKQTMDSPPSNAIKSIANKHTDTDTTRSTDIDTLITRMTTYMIQCMRNHDPSHNPHHVHRVVHLAHKLLASERENLPQSTTTYDDTVVTLAALLHDIGDRKYLPAPNPTTATTIVYDALLSNGADPCLAARVRMVVSHVSFSTEMKDPDLIRRLIFEEGYPELAIVQDADRLDALGAVGIGRCFTYLGAKGQGQGSWELDEAIEHFGEKLERLEGMMKTESGREMARVRTERLREFRRWWVDENEIG
;
A
#
# COMPACT_ATOMS: atom_id res chain seq x y z
N MET A 1 5.73 -23.56 -66.99
CA MET A 1 6.22 -22.30 -67.57
C MET A 1 5.26 -21.18 -67.18
N LEU A 2 5.49 -20.49 -66.07
CA LEU A 2 4.91 -19.17 -65.83
C LEU A 2 5.76 -18.43 -64.80
N LYS A 3 6.07 -17.18 -65.16
CA LYS A 3 7.21 -16.38 -64.72
C LYS A 3 6.91 -15.60 -63.44
N ILE A 4 7.99 -15.47 -62.69
CA ILE A 4 8.28 -14.58 -61.57
C ILE A 4 8.08 -13.10 -61.97
N PHE A 5 7.47 -12.30 -61.08
CA PHE A 5 7.82 -10.89 -60.94
C PHE A 5 8.10 -10.59 -59.47
N SER A 6 9.33 -10.12 -59.25
CA SER A 6 9.94 -9.69 -58.01
C SER A 6 9.74 -8.19 -57.84
N THR A 7 9.24 -7.75 -56.69
CA THR A 7 9.39 -6.37 -56.21
C THR A 7 9.90 -6.42 -54.77
N THR A 8 11.21 -6.23 -54.63
CA THR A 8 11.90 -6.03 -53.36
C THR A 8 11.62 -4.60 -52.86
N HIS A 9 11.02 -4.47 -51.68
CA HIS A 9 11.02 -3.24 -50.91
C HIS A 9 11.86 -3.46 -49.65
N THR A 10 13.03 -2.84 -49.62
CA THR A 10 13.86 -2.69 -48.42
C THR A 10 13.46 -1.43 -47.68
N PRO A 11 13.12 -1.47 -46.38
CA PRO A 11 13.23 -0.29 -45.54
C PRO A 11 14.55 -0.31 -44.77
N ASN A 12 15.16 0.88 -44.76
CA ASN A 12 16.40 1.24 -44.10
C ASN A 12 16.48 0.78 -42.64
N ILE A 13 17.59 0.12 -42.32
CA ILE A 13 18.07 -0.11 -40.96
C ILE A 13 18.80 1.16 -40.52
N LEU A 14 18.31 1.82 -39.47
CA LEU A 14 19.07 2.75 -38.63
C LEU A 14 19.03 2.26 -37.18
N PRO A 15 20.10 2.53 -36.40
CA PRO A 15 20.50 1.65 -35.31
C PRO A 15 19.64 1.82 -34.05
N CYS A 16 19.36 0.67 -33.45
CA CYS A 16 18.74 0.48 -32.15
C CYS A 16 19.51 1.24 -31.06
N THR A 17 18.94 2.34 -30.57
CA THR A 17 19.34 2.95 -29.31
C THR A 17 18.77 2.10 -28.17
N ARG A 18 19.67 1.43 -27.45
CA ARG A 18 19.40 0.73 -26.18
C ARG A 18 18.63 1.65 -25.23
N LEU A 19 17.39 1.29 -24.91
CA LEU A 19 16.70 1.79 -23.73
C LEU A 19 16.80 0.75 -22.63
N PHE A 20 17.60 1.08 -21.64
CA PHE A 20 17.76 0.38 -20.38
C PHE A 20 16.43 0.31 -19.62
N GLY A 21 16.07 -0.88 -19.17
CA GLY A 21 15.04 -1.10 -18.18
C GLY A 21 14.90 -2.58 -17.92
N TRP A 22 15.16 -2.98 -16.67
CA TRP A 22 15.02 -4.34 -16.15
C TRP A 22 16.11 -5.33 -16.58
N HIS A 23 17.32 -5.13 -16.06
CA HIS A 23 18.11 -6.24 -15.53
C HIS A 23 19.30 -5.71 -14.71
N SER A 24 19.68 -6.52 -13.73
CA SER A 24 20.82 -6.39 -12.82
C SER A 24 20.56 -5.55 -11.56
N PHE A 25 20.31 -6.22 -10.44
CA PHE A 25 21.01 -6.04 -9.16
C PHE A 25 20.46 -7.03 -8.12
N ILE A 26 20.93 -8.28 -8.15
CA ILE A 26 20.95 -9.14 -6.96
C ILE A 26 22.35 -9.75 -6.88
N SER A 27 23.22 -9.10 -6.10
CA SER A 27 24.44 -9.73 -5.60
C SER A 27 24.37 -9.77 -4.09
N LYS A 28 24.19 -11.01 -3.60
CA LYS A 28 24.55 -11.59 -2.30
C LYS A 28 24.90 -10.61 -1.18
N ARG A 29 24.08 -10.59 -0.12
CA ARG A 29 24.61 -10.37 1.23
C ARG A 29 23.87 -11.25 2.25
N VAL A 30 24.65 -12.12 2.86
CA VAL A 30 24.30 -13.04 3.96
C VAL A 30 24.29 -12.23 5.26
N TYR A 31 23.22 -12.33 6.06
CA TYR A 31 23.21 -11.83 7.45
C TYR A 31 23.34 -13.01 8.42
N PRO A 32 24.24 -12.96 9.42
CA PRO A 32 24.30 -13.97 10.46
C PRO A 32 23.33 -13.67 11.61
N ASN A 33 22.77 -14.75 12.16
CA ASN A 33 21.92 -14.80 13.35
C ASN A 33 22.64 -14.24 14.60
N HIS A 34 21.93 -13.45 15.41
CA HIS A 34 22.31 -13.19 16.80
C HIS A 34 21.34 -13.88 17.76
N SER A 35 21.95 -14.60 18.69
CA SER A 35 21.36 -15.43 19.72
C SER A 35 21.12 -14.67 21.03
N SER A 36 20.09 -15.13 21.75
CA SER A 36 20.00 -15.26 23.21
C SER A 36 20.03 -14.00 24.09
N PHE A 37 18.84 -13.57 24.53
CA PHE A 37 18.63 -12.79 25.76
C PHE A 37 18.36 -13.73 26.94
N ASN A 38 19.18 -13.63 27.99
CA ASN A 38 19.01 -14.33 29.26
C ASN A 38 18.06 -13.55 30.18
N HIS A 39 17.03 -14.23 30.67
CA HIS A 39 16.16 -13.82 31.77
C HIS A 39 16.90 -13.85 33.12
N ARG A 40 16.60 -12.91 34.03
CA ARG A 40 16.44 -13.11 35.48
C ARG A 40 15.62 -11.95 36.11
N PRO A 41 14.98 -12.16 37.28
CA PRO A 41 13.65 -11.62 37.55
C PRO A 41 13.58 -10.50 38.59
N LEU A 42 12.47 -9.77 38.52
CA LEU A 42 11.96 -8.78 39.46
C LEU A 42 11.75 -9.38 40.87
N THR A 43 12.19 -8.66 41.89
CA THR A 43 11.71 -8.83 43.27
C THR A 43 10.75 -7.70 43.64
N ARG A 44 9.64 -8.12 44.24
CA ARG A 44 8.46 -7.34 44.60
C ARG A 44 8.59 -6.94 46.08
N SER A 45 8.41 -5.67 46.41
CA SER A 45 8.20 -5.23 47.81
C SER A 45 6.84 -4.56 47.95
N ARG A 46 5.97 -5.22 48.73
CA ARG A 46 4.69 -4.72 49.22
C ARG A 46 4.94 -3.70 50.34
N ARG A 47 4.19 -2.60 50.34
CA ARG A 47 3.77 -1.95 51.59
C ARG A 47 2.31 -1.53 51.50
N SER A 48 1.58 -1.95 52.52
CA SER A 48 0.17 -1.71 52.80
C SER A 48 -0.02 -0.56 53.79
N SER A 49 -1.29 -0.21 54.00
CA SER A 49 -1.88 0.66 55.06
C SER A 49 -2.17 2.08 54.55
N SER A 50 -3.32 2.70 54.80
CA SER A 50 -4.41 2.45 55.76
C SER A 50 -5.65 3.29 55.40
N LYS A 51 -6.82 2.83 55.86
CA LYS A 51 -8.14 3.49 55.82
C LYS A 51 -8.18 4.82 56.56
N GLN A 52 -9.02 5.77 56.10
CA GLN A 52 -9.87 6.59 56.97
C GLN A 52 -11.06 7.19 56.20
N THR A 53 -12.09 7.55 56.96
CA THR A 53 -13.52 7.56 56.64
C THR A 53 -14.16 8.95 56.84
N MET A 54 -15.31 9.14 56.16
CA MET A 54 -16.47 10.01 56.52
C MET A 54 -16.38 11.53 56.25
N ASP A 55 -17.22 12.03 55.34
CA ASP A 55 -18.43 12.85 55.63
C ASP A 55 -18.90 13.69 54.42
N SER A 56 -20.23 13.75 54.23
CA SER A 56 -21.00 14.77 53.49
C SER A 56 -21.87 15.52 54.51
N PRO A 57 -22.60 16.66 54.28
CA PRO A 57 -23.09 17.33 53.03
C PRO A 57 -23.00 18.91 53.15
N PRO A 58 -23.82 19.83 52.57
CA PRO A 58 -24.90 19.77 51.56
C PRO A 58 -24.91 20.85 50.41
N SER A 59 -25.72 20.55 49.38
CA SER A 59 -26.64 21.40 48.57
C SER A 59 -26.26 22.75 47.89
N ASN A 60 -26.48 22.74 46.57
CA ASN A 60 -27.09 23.74 45.67
C ASN A 60 -26.30 24.91 45.01
N ALA A 61 -26.55 24.97 43.69
CA ALA A 61 -26.59 26.11 42.77
C ALA A 61 -25.29 26.59 42.10
N ILE A 62 -25.00 26.07 40.90
CA ILE A 62 -24.66 26.90 39.72
C ILE A 62 -25.31 26.29 38.46
N LYS A 63 -26.17 27.08 37.80
CA LYS A 63 -26.73 26.82 36.47
C LYS A 63 -25.71 27.17 35.39
N SER A 64 -25.83 26.43 34.28
CA SER A 64 -25.44 26.77 32.90
C SER A 64 -23.98 27.11 32.64
N ILE A 65 -23.22 26.13 32.13
CA ILE A 65 -22.38 26.17 30.92
C ILE A 65 -22.08 24.70 30.59
N ALA A 66 -22.86 24.07 29.72
CA ALA A 66 -22.50 22.79 29.08
C ALA A 66 -23.47 22.48 27.94
N ASN A 67 -23.27 23.11 26.79
CA ASN A 67 -23.71 22.57 25.49
C ASN A 67 -23.00 23.27 24.33
N LYS A 68 -21.66 23.23 24.33
CA LYS A 68 -20.84 23.64 23.18
C LYS A 68 -19.86 22.57 22.71
N HIS A 69 -19.88 21.38 23.32
CA HIS A 69 -18.87 20.35 23.05
C HIS A 69 -19.29 19.30 22.01
N THR A 70 -20.56 19.28 21.57
CA THR A 70 -21.11 18.25 20.67
C THR A 70 -21.20 18.68 19.20
N ASP A 71 -21.28 19.99 18.92
CA ASP A 71 -21.45 20.49 17.54
C ASP A 71 -20.14 20.45 16.74
N THR A 72 -18.98 20.68 17.38
CA THR A 72 -17.69 20.76 16.68
C THR A 72 -17.19 19.41 16.19
N ASP A 73 -17.45 18.33 16.94
CA ASP A 73 -16.99 16.98 16.60
C ASP A 73 -17.82 16.38 15.47
N THR A 74 -19.14 16.58 15.54
CA THR A 74 -20.08 16.17 14.48
C THR A 74 -19.83 16.92 13.17
N THR A 75 -19.59 18.24 13.23
CA THR A 75 -19.29 19.04 12.04
C THR A 75 -17.97 18.62 11.40
N ARG A 76 -16.91 18.40 12.21
CA ARG A 76 -15.61 17.94 11.72
C ARG A 76 -15.67 16.55 11.09
N SER A 77 -16.41 15.61 11.70
CA SER A 77 -16.65 14.29 11.10
C SER A 77 -17.34 14.41 9.74
N THR A 78 -18.36 15.27 9.65
CA THR A 78 -19.12 15.50 8.41
C THR A 78 -18.25 16.11 7.30
N ASP A 79 -17.32 17.01 7.66
CA ASP A 79 -16.37 17.62 6.72
C ASP A 79 -15.36 16.59 6.17
N ILE A 80 -14.86 15.70 7.02
CA ILE A 80 -13.94 14.62 6.62
C ILE A 80 -14.64 13.61 5.70
N ASP A 81 -15.86 13.18 6.04
CA ASP A 81 -16.65 12.27 5.21
C ASP A 81 -16.95 12.88 3.84
N THR A 82 -17.22 14.19 3.81
CA THR A 82 -17.42 14.95 2.58
C THR A 82 -16.14 14.98 1.73
N LEU A 83 -14.98 15.21 2.35
CA LEU A 83 -13.69 15.18 1.67
C LEU A 83 -13.38 13.79 1.09
N ILE A 84 -13.58 12.72 1.89
CA ILE A 84 -13.38 11.33 1.44
C ILE A 84 -14.29 11.01 0.25
N THR A 85 -15.55 11.46 0.28
CA THR A 85 -16.51 11.28 -0.82
C THR A 85 -16.06 11.97 -2.09
N ARG A 86 -15.61 13.24 -1.99
CA ARG A 86 -15.08 14.01 -3.12
C ARG A 86 -13.84 13.34 -3.71
N MET A 87 -12.90 12.92 -2.86
CA MET A 87 -11.68 12.25 -3.31
C MET A 87 -11.96 10.86 -3.92
N THR A 88 -12.98 10.16 -3.44
CA THR A 88 -13.44 8.91 -4.06
C THR A 88 -13.95 9.16 -5.48
N THR A 89 -14.77 10.20 -5.67
CA THR A 89 -15.26 10.59 -7.00
C THR A 89 -14.10 11.00 -7.92
N TYR A 90 -13.16 11.78 -7.40
CA TYR A 90 -11.95 12.17 -8.12
C TYR A 90 -11.12 10.95 -8.58
N MET A 91 -10.87 10.00 -7.68
CA MET A 91 -10.17 8.75 -7.99
C MET A 91 -10.87 7.97 -9.12
N ILE A 92 -12.18 7.79 -9.03
CA ILE A 92 -12.98 7.10 -10.05
C ILE A 92 -12.83 7.78 -11.41
N GLN A 93 -12.86 9.12 -11.45
CA GLN A 93 -12.69 9.89 -12.67
C GLN A 93 -11.29 9.72 -13.27
N CYS A 94 -10.24 9.77 -12.45
CA CYS A 94 -8.86 9.57 -12.90
C CYS A 94 -8.64 8.18 -13.49
N MET A 95 -9.23 7.14 -12.89
CA MET A 95 -8.95 5.74 -13.22
C MET A 95 -9.99 5.11 -14.15
N ARG A 96 -10.91 5.90 -14.74
CA ARG A 96 -12.03 5.41 -15.56
C ARG A 96 -11.62 4.57 -16.79
N ASN A 97 -10.41 4.79 -17.30
CA ASN A 97 -9.88 4.12 -18.49
C ASN A 97 -8.76 3.11 -18.14
N HIS A 98 -8.54 2.83 -16.85
CA HIS A 98 -7.54 1.86 -16.45
C HIS A 98 -8.03 0.43 -16.72
N ASP A 99 -7.08 -0.45 -17.02
CA ASP A 99 -7.36 -1.87 -17.18
C ASP A 99 -7.75 -2.51 -15.82
N PRO A 100 -8.36 -3.71 -15.80
CA PRO A 100 -8.87 -4.31 -14.57
C PRO A 100 -7.81 -4.62 -13.50
N SER A 101 -6.51 -4.57 -13.82
CA SER A 101 -5.45 -4.75 -12.82
C SER A 101 -5.20 -3.52 -11.94
N HIS A 102 -5.58 -2.32 -12.39
CA HIS A 102 -5.37 -1.03 -11.70
C HIS A 102 -6.58 -0.08 -11.85
N ASN A 103 -7.79 -0.60 -11.78
CA ASN A 103 -9.03 0.19 -11.86
C ASN A 103 -9.54 0.61 -10.47
N PRO A 104 -10.64 1.38 -10.36
CA PRO A 104 -11.21 1.77 -9.06
C PRO A 104 -11.52 0.60 -8.12
N HIS A 105 -11.84 -0.60 -8.64
CA HIS A 105 -12.09 -1.76 -7.79
C HIS A 105 -10.84 -2.21 -7.03
N HIS A 106 -9.65 -2.10 -7.62
CA HIS A 106 -8.40 -2.34 -6.92
C HIS A 106 -8.25 -1.37 -5.74
N VAL A 107 -8.41 -0.07 -5.98
CA VAL A 107 -8.29 0.95 -4.94
C VAL A 107 -9.29 0.71 -3.80
N HIS A 108 -10.55 0.40 -4.12
CA HIS A 108 -11.55 0.09 -3.09
C HIS A 108 -11.16 -1.13 -2.23
N ARG A 109 -10.57 -2.17 -2.82
CA ARG A 109 -10.06 -3.31 -2.04
C ARG A 109 -8.87 -2.91 -1.17
N VAL A 110 -7.96 -2.06 -1.66
CA VAL A 110 -6.84 -1.55 -0.86
C VAL A 110 -7.34 -0.72 0.32
N VAL A 111 -8.30 0.18 0.12
CA VAL A 111 -8.93 0.94 1.23
C VAL A 111 -9.56 -0.01 2.27
N HIS A 112 -10.32 -1.00 1.81
CA HIS A 112 -10.90 -2.00 2.70
C HIS A 112 -9.84 -2.78 3.48
N LEU A 113 -8.75 -3.20 2.83
CA LEU A 113 -7.64 -3.90 3.49
C LEU A 113 -6.92 -3.00 4.49
N ALA A 114 -6.72 -1.72 4.17
CA ALA A 114 -6.11 -0.74 5.06
C ALA A 114 -6.95 -0.57 6.33
N HIS A 115 -8.28 -0.50 6.22
CA HIS A 115 -9.18 -0.44 7.37
C HIS A 115 -9.15 -1.73 8.22
N LYS A 116 -9.08 -2.90 7.59
CA LYS A 116 -8.95 -4.18 8.31
C LYS A 116 -7.62 -4.29 9.06
N LEU A 117 -6.52 -3.89 8.42
CA LEU A 117 -5.20 -3.81 9.05
C LEU A 117 -5.23 -2.86 10.24
N LEU A 118 -5.76 -1.66 10.05
CA LEU A 118 -5.87 -0.66 11.11
C LEU A 118 -6.66 -1.19 12.32
N ALA A 119 -7.80 -1.85 12.08
CA ALA A 119 -8.59 -2.47 13.14
C ALA A 119 -7.82 -3.59 13.87
N SER A 120 -7.15 -4.47 13.12
CA SER A 120 -6.38 -5.58 13.71
C SER A 120 -5.17 -5.08 14.51
N GLU A 121 -4.43 -4.11 13.98
CA GLU A 121 -3.30 -3.51 14.71
C GLU A 121 -3.79 -2.84 15.99
N ARG A 122 -4.98 -2.21 15.98
CA ARG A 122 -5.63 -1.61 17.16
C ARG A 122 -6.00 -2.63 18.23
N GLU A 123 -6.56 -3.77 17.85
CA GLU A 123 -6.89 -4.85 18.78
C GLU A 123 -5.64 -5.46 19.42
N ASN A 124 -4.52 -5.44 18.69
CA ASN A 124 -3.21 -5.88 19.16
C ASN A 124 -2.45 -4.80 19.98
N LEU A 125 -3.09 -3.67 20.35
CA LEU A 125 -2.51 -2.56 21.15
C LEU A 125 -2.58 -2.67 22.69
N PRO A 126 -2.43 -3.82 23.39
CA PRO A 126 -2.14 -3.73 24.82
C PRO A 126 -0.78 -3.08 25.15
N GLN A 127 0.16 -2.95 24.19
CA GLN A 127 1.56 -2.56 24.43
C GLN A 127 2.19 -1.59 23.42
N SER A 128 1.48 -1.17 22.37
CA SER A 128 2.04 -0.27 21.35
C SER A 128 1.59 1.17 21.56
N THR A 129 2.55 2.10 21.49
CA THR A 129 2.33 3.56 21.59
C THR A 129 2.03 4.19 20.23
N THR A 130 2.00 3.41 19.15
CA THR A 130 1.78 3.92 17.80
C THR A 130 0.34 4.38 17.64
N THR A 131 0.17 5.63 17.24
CA THR A 131 -1.14 6.20 16.91
C THR A 131 -1.23 6.37 15.40
N TYR A 132 -2.35 5.97 14.81
CA TYR A 132 -2.63 6.10 13.38
C TYR A 132 -3.75 7.11 13.16
N ASP A 133 -3.63 7.94 12.12
CA ASP A 133 -4.70 8.80 11.64
C ASP A 133 -5.54 8.08 10.55
N ASP A 134 -6.79 7.73 10.87
CA ASP A 134 -7.74 7.05 9.97
C ASP A 134 -7.99 7.84 8.69
N THR A 135 -8.00 9.16 8.77
CA THR A 135 -8.24 10.04 7.63
C THR A 135 -7.05 9.96 6.67
N VAL A 136 -5.83 9.98 7.20
CA VAL A 136 -4.61 9.83 6.41
C VAL A 136 -4.55 8.43 5.78
N VAL A 137 -4.83 7.37 6.54
CA VAL A 137 -4.87 5.99 6.00
C VAL A 137 -5.87 5.89 4.85
N THR A 138 -7.08 6.41 5.03
CA THR A 138 -8.16 6.32 4.04
C THR A 138 -7.83 7.11 2.78
N LEU A 139 -7.43 8.37 2.92
CA LEU A 139 -7.10 9.23 1.78
C LEU A 139 -5.85 8.74 1.04
N ALA A 140 -4.82 8.28 1.77
CA ALA A 140 -3.63 7.75 1.14
C ALA A 140 -3.90 6.44 0.40
N ALA A 141 -4.70 5.53 0.96
CA ALA A 141 -5.13 4.32 0.26
C ALA A 141 -5.99 4.63 -0.97
N LEU A 142 -6.89 5.63 -0.90
CA LEU A 142 -7.69 6.07 -2.05
C LEU A 142 -6.84 6.66 -3.19
N LEU A 143 -5.71 7.29 -2.87
CA LEU A 143 -4.94 8.08 -3.82
C LEU A 143 -3.58 7.47 -4.20
N HIS A 144 -3.22 6.31 -3.65
CA HIS A 144 -1.86 5.73 -3.80
C HIS A 144 -1.44 5.49 -5.26
N ASP A 145 -2.39 5.14 -6.12
CA ASP A 145 -2.16 4.87 -7.55
C ASP A 145 -2.41 6.09 -8.45
N ILE A 146 -2.80 7.24 -7.87
CA ILE A 146 -2.99 8.48 -8.63
C ILE A 146 -1.64 9.06 -9.04
N GLY A 147 -1.48 9.28 -10.34
CA GLY A 147 -0.23 9.77 -10.92
C GLY A 147 0.83 8.69 -11.08
N ASP A 148 0.50 7.39 -10.98
CA ASP A 148 1.42 6.33 -11.40
C ASP A 148 1.83 6.57 -12.86
N ARG A 149 3.14 6.69 -13.07
CA ARG A 149 3.77 7.00 -14.36
C ARG A 149 3.42 5.99 -15.45
N LYS A 150 2.92 4.79 -15.08
CA LYS A 150 2.41 3.77 -16.02
C LYS A 150 1.16 4.20 -16.79
N TYR A 151 0.43 5.19 -16.28
CA TYR A 151 -0.86 5.65 -16.83
C TYR A 151 -0.87 7.16 -17.17
N LEU A 152 0.22 7.88 -16.91
CA LEU A 152 0.39 9.26 -17.34
C LEU A 152 0.96 9.32 -18.78
N PRO A 153 0.42 10.17 -19.67
CA PRO A 153 1.06 10.44 -20.95
C PRO A 153 2.44 11.10 -20.72
N ALA A 154 3.46 10.64 -21.44
CA ALA A 154 4.83 11.16 -21.34
C ALA A 154 4.96 12.57 -21.97
N PRO A 155 5.83 13.46 -21.45
CA PRO A 155 6.14 13.74 -20.06
C PRO A 155 5.46 15.06 -19.64
N ASN A 156 4.43 15.00 -18.80
CA ASN A 156 4.04 16.19 -18.04
C ASN A 156 5.06 16.39 -16.89
N PRO A 157 5.62 17.60 -16.72
CA PRO A 157 6.63 17.89 -15.68
C PRO A 157 6.06 17.86 -14.26
N THR A 158 4.73 17.82 -14.12
CA THR A 158 4.06 17.70 -12.81
C THR A 158 4.27 16.30 -12.25
N THR A 159 5.09 16.20 -11.22
CA THR A 159 5.35 14.95 -10.50
C THR A 159 4.04 14.45 -9.86
N ALA A 160 3.82 13.13 -9.82
CA ALA A 160 2.65 12.50 -9.19
C ALA A 160 2.31 13.07 -7.80
N THR A 161 3.36 13.45 -7.07
CA THR A 161 3.29 14.06 -5.73
C THR A 161 2.59 15.41 -5.70
N THR A 162 2.69 16.20 -6.77
CA THR A 162 2.04 17.51 -6.88
C THR A 162 0.56 17.33 -7.20
N ILE A 163 0.20 16.33 -8.01
CA ILE A 163 -1.19 16.04 -8.39
C ILE A 163 -2.04 15.72 -7.15
N VAL A 164 -1.55 14.85 -6.27
CA VAL A 164 -2.29 14.42 -5.06
C VAL A 164 -2.51 15.59 -4.10
N TYR A 165 -1.49 16.41 -3.88
CA TYR A 165 -1.57 17.57 -2.99
C TYR A 165 -2.55 18.62 -3.50
N ASP A 166 -2.43 18.99 -4.78
CA ASP A 166 -3.28 19.98 -5.40
C ASP A 166 -4.75 19.52 -5.45
N ALA A 167 -4.98 18.23 -5.72
CA ALA A 167 -6.32 17.64 -5.71
C ALA A 167 -6.94 17.71 -4.31
N LEU A 168 -6.18 17.39 -3.26
CA LEU A 168 -6.66 17.47 -1.88
C LEU A 168 -7.02 18.91 -1.50
N LEU A 169 -6.14 19.88 -1.78
CA LEU A 169 -6.42 21.29 -1.51
C LEU A 169 -7.66 21.80 -2.27
N SER A 170 -7.76 21.45 -3.55
CA SER A 170 -8.88 21.87 -4.40
C SER A 170 -10.23 21.29 -3.95
N ASN A 171 -10.21 20.19 -3.19
CA ASN A 171 -11.40 19.56 -2.64
C ASN A 171 -11.67 19.94 -1.17
N GLY A 172 -10.88 20.85 -0.61
CA GLY A 172 -11.08 21.45 0.72
C GLY A 172 -10.30 20.80 1.85
N ALA A 173 -9.27 20.01 1.56
CA ALA A 173 -8.39 19.47 2.60
C ALA A 173 -7.54 20.58 3.25
N ASP A 174 -7.31 20.44 4.55
CA ASP A 174 -6.31 21.24 5.27
C ASP A 174 -4.90 21.00 4.67
N PRO A 175 -4.04 22.05 4.52
CA PRO A 175 -2.70 21.89 3.97
C PRO A 175 -1.79 20.91 4.71
N CYS A 176 -1.90 20.79 6.04
CA CYS A 176 -1.11 19.84 6.81
C CYS A 176 -1.57 18.41 6.52
N LEU A 177 -2.89 18.18 6.47
CA LEU A 177 -3.46 16.89 6.06
C LEU A 177 -3.01 16.52 4.64
N ALA A 178 -3.13 17.44 3.69
CA ALA A 178 -2.73 17.23 2.31
C ALA A 178 -1.23 16.89 2.19
N ALA A 179 -0.38 17.60 2.92
CA ALA A 179 1.06 17.34 2.95
C ALA A 179 1.40 15.95 3.52
N ARG A 180 0.71 15.54 4.59
CA ARG A 180 0.89 14.22 5.21
C ARG A 180 0.43 13.09 4.29
N VAL A 181 -0.75 13.20 3.67
CA VAL A 181 -1.26 12.22 2.69
C VAL A 181 -0.31 12.12 1.50
N ARG A 182 0.15 13.26 0.97
CA ARG A 182 1.15 13.29 -0.12
C ARG A 182 2.40 12.52 0.26
N MET A 183 2.92 12.71 1.48
CA MET A 183 4.12 12.02 1.95
C MET A 183 3.95 10.51 1.92
N VAL A 184 2.81 10.02 2.45
CA VAL A 184 2.48 8.59 2.44
C VAL A 184 2.40 8.07 1.01
N VAL A 185 1.55 8.68 0.16
CA VAL A 185 1.33 8.24 -1.23
C VAL A 185 2.62 8.15 -2.03
N SER A 186 3.53 9.11 -1.87
CA SER A 186 4.81 9.15 -2.59
C SER A 186 5.71 7.94 -2.32
N HIS A 187 5.48 7.22 -1.23
CA HIS A 187 6.33 6.14 -0.73
C HIS A 187 5.62 4.78 -0.66
N VAL A 188 4.37 4.66 -1.12
CA VAL A 188 3.63 3.38 -1.08
C VAL A 188 4.24 2.33 -2.03
N SER A 189 4.64 2.73 -3.24
CA SER A 189 4.98 1.77 -4.29
C SER A 189 6.19 0.88 -3.96
N PHE A 190 6.12 -0.40 -4.36
CA PHE A 190 7.22 -1.36 -4.25
C PHE A 190 8.53 -0.81 -4.86
N SER A 191 8.44 -0.19 -6.03
CA SER A 191 9.60 0.36 -6.73
C SER A 191 10.26 1.53 -5.99
N THR A 192 9.49 2.30 -5.22
CA THR A 192 10.04 3.35 -4.35
C THR A 192 10.79 2.72 -3.19
N GLU A 193 10.20 1.74 -2.49
CA GLU A 193 10.87 1.07 -1.36
C GLU A 193 12.17 0.38 -1.80
N MET A 194 12.19 -0.30 -2.95
CA MET A 194 13.39 -0.99 -3.41
C MET A 194 14.58 -0.07 -3.72
N LYS A 195 14.33 1.23 -3.95
CA LYS A 195 15.41 2.22 -4.16
C LYS A 195 16.08 2.62 -2.86
N ASP A 196 15.30 2.73 -1.78
CA ASP A 196 15.79 3.13 -0.46
C ASP A 196 14.90 2.56 0.67
N PRO A 197 15.13 1.29 1.07
CA PRO A 197 14.37 0.66 2.16
C PRO A 197 14.59 1.33 3.52
N ASP A 198 15.77 1.93 3.73
CA ASP A 198 16.12 2.60 4.98
C ASP A 198 15.36 3.92 5.14
N LEU A 199 15.09 4.65 4.05
CA LEU A 199 14.18 5.79 4.05
C LEU A 199 12.78 5.39 4.49
N ILE A 200 12.22 4.30 3.95
CA ILE A 200 10.88 3.82 4.36
C ILE A 200 10.85 3.48 5.84
N ARG A 201 11.88 2.80 6.35
CA ARG A 201 12.01 2.49 7.78
C ARG A 201 12.04 3.77 8.62
N ARG A 202 12.85 4.77 8.24
CA ARG A 202 12.93 6.06 8.96
C ARG A 202 11.61 6.81 8.94
N LEU A 203 10.94 6.90 7.79
CA LEU A 203 9.63 7.56 7.67
C LEU A 203 8.61 6.95 8.64
N ILE A 204 8.53 5.62 8.71
CA ILE A 204 7.57 4.91 9.56
C ILE A 204 7.93 5.04 11.05
N PHE A 205 9.17 4.75 11.43
CA PHE A 205 9.54 4.54 12.84
C PHE A 205 10.21 5.74 13.52
N GLU A 206 10.73 6.70 12.76
CA GLU A 206 11.49 7.84 13.28
C GLU A 206 10.82 9.19 12.96
N GLU A 207 10.26 9.36 11.77
CA GLU A 207 9.65 10.63 11.31
C GLU A 207 8.13 10.70 11.51
N GLY A 208 7.52 9.65 12.05
CA GLY A 208 6.12 9.67 12.49
C GLY A 208 5.08 9.53 11.36
N TYR A 209 5.33 8.67 10.37
CA TYR A 209 4.38 8.28 9.32
C TYR A 209 3.97 6.81 9.41
N PRO A 210 3.38 6.34 10.54
CA PRO A 210 2.99 4.95 10.70
C PRO A 210 1.88 4.51 9.72
N GLU A 211 1.10 5.43 9.16
CA GLU A 211 0.08 5.15 8.14
C GLU A 211 0.70 4.59 6.86
N LEU A 212 1.96 4.93 6.56
CA LEU A 212 2.68 4.35 5.42
C LEU A 212 2.81 2.84 5.54
N ALA A 213 3.01 2.31 6.76
CA ALA A 213 3.06 0.87 6.99
C ALA A 213 1.73 0.19 6.62
N ILE A 214 0.62 0.77 7.07
CA ILE A 214 -0.73 0.24 6.81
C ILE A 214 -1.05 0.26 5.32
N VAL A 215 -0.80 1.37 4.63
CA VAL A 215 -1.14 1.52 3.22
C VAL A 215 -0.23 0.65 2.32
N GLN A 216 1.07 0.55 2.63
CA GLN A 216 1.96 -0.36 1.92
C GLN A 216 1.54 -1.82 2.07
N ASP A 217 1.20 -2.26 3.28
CA ASP A 217 0.75 -3.63 3.51
C ASP A 217 -0.59 -3.89 2.81
N ALA A 218 -1.52 -2.94 2.83
CA ALA A 218 -2.81 -3.06 2.17
C ALA A 218 -2.68 -3.24 0.65
N ASP A 219 -1.86 -2.42 -0.01
CA ASP A 219 -1.61 -2.52 -1.45
C ASP A 219 -0.95 -3.87 -1.80
N ARG A 220 0.08 -4.27 -1.05
CA ARG A 220 0.77 -5.55 -1.25
C ARG A 220 -0.14 -6.74 -1.04
N LEU A 221 -1.03 -6.69 -0.05
CA LEU A 221 -1.99 -7.76 0.19
C LEU A 221 -2.92 -7.95 -1.02
N ASP A 222 -3.33 -6.87 -1.72
CA ASP A 222 -4.15 -6.97 -2.93
C ASP A 222 -3.39 -7.50 -4.15
N ALA A 223 -2.05 -7.52 -4.10
CA ALA A 223 -1.20 -8.18 -5.09
C ALA A 223 -0.94 -9.68 -4.77
N LEU A 224 -1.42 -10.17 -3.62
CA LEU A 224 -1.26 -11.57 -3.18
C LEU A 224 -2.58 -12.35 -3.25
N GLY A 225 -2.47 -13.69 -3.22
CA GLY A 225 -3.62 -14.60 -3.19
C GLY A 225 -4.41 -14.61 -4.50
N ALA A 226 -5.65 -15.10 -4.45
CA ALA A 226 -6.47 -15.32 -5.65
C ALA A 226 -6.68 -14.05 -6.50
N VAL A 227 -6.91 -12.91 -5.85
CA VAL A 227 -7.02 -11.61 -6.55
C VAL A 227 -5.68 -11.22 -7.17
N GLY A 228 -4.58 -11.40 -6.43
CA GLY A 228 -3.22 -11.14 -6.94
C GLY A 228 -2.89 -11.93 -8.19
N ILE A 229 -3.23 -13.24 -8.22
CA ILE A 229 -3.07 -14.12 -9.38
C ILE A 229 -3.81 -13.51 -10.58
N GLY A 230 -5.11 -13.23 -10.44
CA GLY A 230 -5.93 -12.68 -11.53
C GLY A 230 -5.40 -11.33 -12.03
N ARG A 231 -4.97 -10.45 -11.13
CA ARG A 231 -4.38 -9.15 -11.49
C ARG A 231 -3.05 -9.30 -12.24
N CYS A 232 -2.20 -10.23 -11.83
CA CYS A 232 -0.90 -10.46 -12.48
C CYS A 232 -1.07 -10.89 -13.94
N PHE A 233 -1.90 -11.91 -14.20
CA PHE A 233 -2.21 -12.33 -15.58
C PHE A 233 -2.87 -11.21 -16.39
N THR A 234 -3.80 -10.47 -15.79
CA THR A 234 -4.47 -9.35 -16.47
C THR A 234 -3.48 -8.24 -16.86
N TYR A 235 -2.60 -7.86 -15.94
CA TYR A 235 -1.60 -6.82 -16.19
C TYR A 235 -0.64 -7.23 -17.31
N LEU A 236 -0.11 -8.46 -17.26
CA LEU A 236 0.80 -8.97 -18.28
C LEU A 236 0.10 -9.14 -19.63
N GLY A 237 -1.18 -9.49 -19.66
CA GLY A 237 -1.97 -9.49 -20.90
C GLY A 237 -2.21 -8.11 -21.49
N ALA A 238 -2.43 -7.10 -20.65
CA ALA A 238 -2.63 -5.73 -21.11
C ALA A 238 -1.33 -5.04 -21.54
N LYS A 239 -0.19 -5.34 -20.89
CA LYS A 239 1.10 -4.64 -21.07
C LYS A 239 2.15 -5.44 -21.84
N GLY A 240 2.06 -6.76 -21.89
CA GLY A 240 3.03 -7.65 -22.55
C GLY A 240 2.91 -7.70 -24.08
N GLN A 241 1.88 -7.08 -24.66
CA GLN A 241 1.67 -6.92 -26.10
C GLN A 241 2.76 -6.00 -26.70
N GLY A 242 3.99 -6.52 -26.88
CA GLY A 242 5.08 -5.80 -27.55
C GLY A 242 6.51 -6.12 -27.10
N GLN A 243 6.74 -6.99 -26.11
CA GLN A 243 8.09 -7.26 -25.57
C GLN A 243 8.75 -8.59 -25.98
N GLY A 244 8.14 -9.42 -26.82
CA GLY A 244 8.75 -10.68 -27.30
C GLY A 244 7.77 -11.85 -27.31
N SER A 245 8.27 -13.05 -27.03
CA SER A 245 7.48 -14.28 -26.88
C SER A 245 6.52 -14.12 -25.70
N TRP A 246 5.31 -13.67 -25.99
CA TRP A 246 4.29 -13.41 -24.96
C TRP A 246 3.68 -14.73 -24.52
N GLU A 247 4.30 -15.37 -23.53
CA GLU A 247 3.87 -16.64 -22.96
C GLU A 247 3.30 -16.44 -21.55
N LEU A 248 2.37 -17.31 -21.16
CA LEU A 248 1.74 -17.24 -19.83
C LEU A 248 2.73 -17.52 -18.69
N ASP A 249 3.85 -18.21 -18.97
CA ASP A 249 4.89 -18.53 -18.00
C ASP A 249 5.54 -17.29 -17.38
N GLU A 250 5.59 -16.16 -18.08
CA GLU A 250 6.12 -14.89 -17.55
C GLU A 250 5.35 -14.44 -16.29
N ALA A 251 4.04 -14.76 -16.20
CA ALA A 251 3.25 -14.48 -15.01
C ALA A 251 3.70 -15.29 -13.81
N ILE A 252 4.11 -16.54 -14.03
CA ILE A 252 4.56 -17.45 -12.98
C ILE A 252 5.97 -17.08 -12.52
N GLU A 253 6.84 -16.66 -13.43
CA GLU A 253 8.15 -16.09 -13.07
C GLU A 253 7.98 -14.84 -12.19
N HIS A 254 7.03 -13.97 -12.53
CA HIS A 254 6.71 -12.78 -11.73
C HIS A 254 6.29 -13.11 -10.29
N PHE A 255 5.66 -14.27 -10.07
CA PHE A 255 5.28 -14.70 -8.72
C PHE A 255 6.52 -14.90 -7.86
N GLY A 256 7.50 -15.66 -8.35
CA GLY A 256 8.73 -15.96 -7.62
C GLY A 256 9.65 -14.75 -7.45
N GLU A 257 9.79 -13.92 -8.48
CA GLU A 257 10.69 -12.77 -8.45
C GLU A 257 10.23 -11.65 -7.51
N LYS A 258 8.91 -11.47 -7.38
CA LYS A 258 8.32 -10.34 -6.67
C LYS A 258 7.25 -10.76 -5.67
N LEU A 259 6.17 -11.41 -6.11
CA LEU A 259 4.97 -11.56 -5.26
C LEU A 259 5.27 -12.37 -4.00
N GLU A 260 5.99 -13.49 -4.11
CA GLU A 260 6.35 -14.31 -2.95
C GLU A 260 7.26 -13.60 -1.94
N ARG A 261 7.98 -12.54 -2.36
CA ARG A 261 8.83 -11.74 -1.47
C ARG A 261 8.04 -10.73 -0.65
N LEU A 262 6.81 -10.39 -1.06
CA LEU A 262 6.02 -9.35 -0.40
C LEU A 262 5.66 -9.71 1.05
N GLU A 263 5.49 -11.00 1.36
CA GLU A 263 5.26 -11.48 2.74
C GLU A 263 6.38 -11.01 3.69
N GLY A 264 7.64 -11.19 3.29
CA GLY A 264 8.80 -10.78 4.09
C GLY A 264 9.00 -9.26 4.15
N MET A 265 8.24 -8.50 3.36
CA MET A 265 8.33 -7.03 3.30
C MET A 265 7.20 -6.33 4.03
N MET A 266 6.24 -7.07 4.59
CA MET A 266 5.14 -6.49 5.37
C MET A 266 5.65 -5.79 6.63
N LYS A 267 5.09 -4.61 6.90
CA LYS A 267 5.50 -3.69 7.96
C LYS A 267 4.80 -4.00 9.28
N THR A 268 3.54 -4.44 9.20
CA THR A 268 2.69 -4.74 10.34
C THR A 268 2.63 -6.24 10.62
N GLU A 269 2.29 -6.61 11.85
CA GLU A 269 2.15 -8.01 12.22
C GLU A 269 0.90 -8.62 11.57
N SER A 270 -0.24 -7.93 11.64
CA SER A 270 -1.47 -8.37 10.95
C SER A 270 -1.29 -8.46 9.43
N GLY A 271 -0.52 -7.54 8.83
CA GLY A 271 -0.14 -7.60 7.43
C GLY A 271 0.65 -8.84 7.09
N ARG A 272 1.65 -9.19 7.90
CA ARG A 272 2.46 -10.40 7.72
C ARG A 272 1.63 -11.68 7.83
N GLU A 273 0.73 -11.76 8.81
CA GLU A 273 -0.14 -12.93 9.00
C GLU A 273 -1.10 -13.10 7.80
N MET A 274 -1.75 -12.02 7.36
CA MET A 274 -2.60 -12.07 6.17
C MET A 274 -1.79 -12.39 4.90
N ALA A 275 -0.57 -11.89 4.79
CA ALA A 275 0.31 -12.14 3.65
C ALA A 275 0.68 -13.60 3.57
N ARG A 276 1.07 -14.23 4.68
CA ARG A 276 1.43 -15.65 4.75
C ARG A 276 0.36 -16.56 4.14
N VAL A 277 -0.90 -16.36 4.54
CA VAL A 277 -2.03 -17.13 4.00
C VAL A 277 -2.22 -16.89 2.50
N ARG A 278 -2.02 -15.65 2.03
CA ARG A 278 -2.18 -15.30 0.60
C ARG A 278 -1.01 -15.75 -0.26
N THR A 279 0.21 -15.75 0.27
CA THR A 279 1.42 -16.26 -0.39
C THR A 279 1.31 -17.76 -0.61
N GLU A 280 0.78 -18.51 0.37
CA GLU A 280 0.60 -19.96 0.19
C GLU A 280 -0.32 -20.29 -0.99
N ARG A 281 -1.36 -19.47 -1.23
CA ARG A 281 -2.20 -19.62 -2.43
C ARG A 281 -1.43 -19.41 -3.73
N LEU A 282 -0.45 -18.51 -3.76
CA LEU A 282 0.42 -18.32 -4.92
C LEU A 282 1.30 -19.55 -5.15
N ARG A 283 1.88 -20.10 -4.08
CA ARG A 283 2.72 -21.30 -4.14
C ARG A 283 1.92 -22.52 -4.59
N GLU A 284 0.71 -22.70 -4.09
CA GLU A 284 -0.20 -23.78 -4.52
C GLU A 284 -0.56 -23.61 -6.01
N PHE A 285 -0.96 -22.41 -6.43
CA PHE A 285 -1.27 -22.16 -7.84
C PHE A 285 -0.07 -22.44 -8.75
N ARG A 286 1.14 -22.03 -8.35
CA ARG A 286 2.37 -22.32 -9.09
C ARG A 286 2.65 -23.82 -9.17
N ARG A 287 2.32 -24.58 -8.12
CA ARG A 287 2.44 -26.06 -8.15
C ARG A 287 1.49 -26.66 -9.19
N TRP A 288 0.22 -26.24 -9.22
CA TRP A 288 -0.72 -26.67 -10.27
C TRP A 288 -0.26 -26.26 -11.67
N TRP A 289 0.25 -25.04 -11.83
CA TRP A 289 0.77 -24.58 -13.11
C TRP A 289 1.88 -25.48 -13.66
N VAL A 290 2.84 -25.87 -12.82
CA VAL A 290 3.94 -26.76 -13.22
C VAL A 290 3.42 -28.14 -13.59
N ASP A 291 2.58 -28.74 -12.74
CA ASP A 291 1.97 -30.07 -12.97
C ASP A 291 1.18 -30.13 -14.29
N GLU A 292 0.41 -29.08 -14.59
CA GLU A 292 -0.41 -29.02 -15.80
C GLU A 292 0.39 -28.70 -17.08
N ASN A 293 1.55 -28.05 -16.97
CA ASN A 293 2.41 -27.71 -18.11
C ASN A 293 3.59 -28.67 -18.31
N GLU A 294 3.77 -29.69 -17.46
CA GLU A 294 4.70 -30.78 -17.73
C GLU A 294 4.22 -31.57 -18.95
N ILE A 295 4.74 -31.21 -20.12
CA ILE A 295 4.56 -31.97 -21.36
C ILE A 295 5.36 -33.27 -21.21
N GLY A 296 4.67 -34.38 -20.99
CA GLY A 296 5.24 -35.74 -21.03
C GLY A 296 5.81 -36.13 -22.39
#